data_AF-A0A8H7KBZ0-F1
#
_entry.id   AF-A0A8H7KBZ0-F1
#
_cell.length_a   1.000
_cell.length_b   1.000
_cell.length_c   1.000
_cell.angle_alpha   90.00
_cell.angle_beta   90.00
_cell.angle_gamma   90.00
#
_symmetry.space_group_name_H-M   'P 1'
#
loop_
_entity.id
_entity.type
_entity.pdbx_description
1 polymer ?
#
loop_
_entity_poly.entity_id
_entity_poly.type
_entity_poly.pdbx_seq_one_letter_code
_entity_poly.pdbx_strand_id
1 'polypeptide(L)'
;MTPSFILSQPQEAYDFVRWFRNDLLTNGISYRSKLAVCFDVNDWVRELATGEATRQSRVRSQDIQAWLNLWQQLEDLMAKSTKEGDTNNFLVFAPESIDGNDEQSLVNWFGSWTVSYLDTASRFFVLGSNCNEVSRMTRKMKTLEYADDADEDRLGVAREAALDAASKFLDVTISQTPSVSNPQGVISAPTGPKGALQLIENDSASAIRSHLQMLNQRCYSLALVYNRPVAYWHTDMPWHFGDISSEFAPYSYWFSFFNTLNGDTKAKNTYIGFFYTVTNTWKSDEAVAHRAPIRDPARRPWIAVFRPRAPHIRPWRSTELLIWDPGYSKKFLNSPRIYEGDLIEAQQELIKLVAQENRIKNPSLPFDKVWLAGRDRSFQSEYSHPLDVCLDTIKAFVNELRTWLPSPKEKMLSRGWRCVEENAGPVEEIQIQPSIIDEKEVEPDQKLNIIFHPPPGRQLNQPSQCENLLFREVMRAASQPSSDGNFTYRFPPTHDWYSRQQEEDRAFSHIYVESWNKIFSTLQIKEGRHDES
;
A
#
# COMPACT_ATOMS: atom_id res chain seq x y z
N MET A 1 -18.21 10.71 2.26
CA MET A 1 -19.46 10.95 3.02
C MET A 1 -19.15 10.78 4.49
N THR A 2 -19.53 11.71 5.37
CA THR A 2 -19.16 11.60 6.80
C THR A 2 -20.13 10.70 7.58
N PRO A 3 -19.66 10.00 8.62
CA PRO A 3 -20.52 9.19 9.50
C PRO A 3 -21.58 10.02 10.22
N SER A 4 -21.26 11.25 10.66
CA SER A 4 -22.24 12.14 11.28
C SER A 4 -23.42 12.44 10.35
N PHE A 5 -23.16 12.69 9.06
CA PHE A 5 -24.21 12.94 8.07
C PHE A 5 -25.12 11.72 7.90
N ILE A 6 -24.56 10.51 7.75
CA ILE A 6 -25.37 9.29 7.58
C ILE A 6 -26.22 9.00 8.82
N LEU A 7 -25.69 9.28 10.00
CA LEU A 7 -26.40 9.06 11.27
C LEU A 7 -27.53 10.08 11.48
N SER A 8 -27.29 11.36 11.21
CA SER A 8 -28.24 12.42 11.55
C SER A 8 -29.22 12.80 10.45
N GLN A 9 -28.89 12.55 9.17
CA GLN A 9 -29.71 12.86 8.00
C GLN A 9 -29.80 11.64 7.06
N PRO A 10 -30.47 10.56 7.49
CA PRO A 10 -30.49 9.31 6.76
C PRO A 10 -31.23 9.39 5.42
N GLN A 11 -32.28 10.20 5.34
CA GLN A 11 -33.06 10.40 4.12
C GLN A 11 -32.22 11.12 3.06
N GLU A 12 -31.53 12.18 3.47
CA GLU A 12 -30.66 12.96 2.62
C GLU A 12 -29.43 12.14 2.19
N ALA A 13 -28.88 11.32 3.08
CA ALA A 13 -27.81 10.39 2.72
C ALA A 13 -28.26 9.38 1.65
N TYR A 14 -29.47 8.84 1.79
CA TYR A 14 -30.08 8.00 0.76
C TYR A 14 -30.26 8.74 -0.56
N ASP A 15 -30.83 9.96 -0.54
CA ASP A 15 -31.08 10.76 -1.73
C ASP A 15 -29.78 11.15 -2.45
N PHE A 16 -28.71 11.43 -1.69
CA PHE A 16 -27.38 11.68 -2.24
C PHE A 16 -26.81 10.46 -2.98
N VAL A 17 -26.84 9.27 -2.36
CA VAL A 17 -26.31 8.05 -2.98
C VAL A 17 -27.16 7.65 -4.20
N ARG A 18 -28.47 7.85 -4.12
CA ARG A 18 -29.39 7.65 -5.24
C ARG A 18 -29.08 8.59 -6.41
N TRP A 19 -28.88 9.88 -6.15
CA TRP A 19 -28.46 10.86 -7.15
C TRP A 19 -27.10 10.49 -7.76
N PHE A 20 -26.12 10.13 -6.92
CA PHE A 20 -24.80 9.69 -7.38
C PHE A 20 -24.91 8.49 -8.34
N ARG A 21 -25.72 7.49 -7.98
CA ARG A 21 -25.95 6.31 -8.83
C ARG A 21 -26.69 6.65 -10.12
N ASN A 22 -27.81 7.37 -10.04
CA ASN A 22 -28.72 7.51 -11.18
C ASN A 22 -28.32 8.68 -12.07
N ASP A 23 -28.06 9.85 -11.50
CA ASP A 23 -27.82 11.06 -12.28
C ASP A 23 -26.36 11.21 -12.70
N LEU A 24 -25.41 10.74 -11.90
CA LEU A 24 -23.99 10.89 -12.20
C LEU A 24 -23.43 9.71 -13.03
N LEU A 25 -23.77 8.47 -12.66
CA LEU A 25 -23.27 7.28 -13.36
C LEU A 25 -24.11 6.89 -14.58
N THR A 26 -25.45 7.05 -14.54
CA THR A 26 -26.31 6.55 -15.63
C THR A 26 -26.52 7.58 -16.75
N ASN A 27 -26.54 8.89 -16.42
CA ASN A 27 -26.74 9.95 -17.42
C ASN A 27 -25.43 10.47 -18.07
N GLY A 28 -24.29 9.81 -17.84
CA GLY A 28 -23.03 10.07 -18.54
C GLY A 28 -22.32 11.39 -18.19
N ILE A 29 -22.74 12.08 -17.11
CA ILE A 29 -22.25 13.42 -16.76
C ILE A 29 -20.82 13.39 -16.20
N SER A 30 -20.35 12.28 -15.61
CA SER A 30 -18.92 12.12 -15.28
C SER A 30 -18.56 10.69 -14.88
N TYR A 31 -17.86 9.97 -15.76
CA TYR A 31 -17.15 8.72 -15.43
C TYR A 31 -15.92 8.94 -14.53
N ARG A 32 -15.65 10.19 -14.12
CA ARG A 32 -14.49 10.57 -13.29
C ARG A 32 -14.85 10.87 -11.83
N SER A 33 -16.13 10.81 -11.48
CA SER A 33 -16.59 11.12 -10.13
C SER A 33 -16.54 9.88 -9.24
N LYS A 34 -16.01 10.04 -8.03
CA LYS A 34 -15.83 8.96 -7.05
C LYS A 34 -16.49 9.32 -5.74
N LEU A 35 -17.03 8.32 -5.07
CA LEU A 35 -17.63 8.43 -3.74
C LEU A 35 -16.71 7.76 -2.71
N ALA A 36 -16.12 8.56 -1.82
CA ALA A 36 -15.30 8.08 -0.72
C ALA A 36 -16.14 7.75 0.53
N VAL A 37 -15.93 6.58 1.13
CA VAL A 37 -16.65 6.01 2.27
C VAL A 37 -15.69 5.28 3.22
N CYS A 38 -16.10 5.00 4.47
CA CYS A 38 -15.30 4.16 5.38
C CYS A 38 -15.25 2.70 4.89
N PHE A 39 -14.24 1.95 5.33
CA PHE A 39 -14.00 0.57 4.88
C PHE A 39 -15.23 -0.33 5.06
N ASP A 40 -15.84 -0.23 6.24
CA ASP A 40 -16.95 -1.05 6.73
C ASP A 40 -18.31 -0.38 6.55
N VAL A 41 -18.44 0.63 5.68
CA VAL A 41 -19.66 1.45 5.55
C VAL A 41 -20.93 0.62 5.36
N ASN A 42 -20.86 -0.50 4.64
CA ASN A 42 -22.01 -1.34 4.36
C ASN A 42 -22.50 -2.05 5.63
N ASP A 43 -21.58 -2.64 6.39
CA ASP A 43 -21.89 -3.29 7.66
C ASP A 43 -22.32 -2.26 8.71
N TRP A 44 -21.67 -1.09 8.71
CA TRP A 44 -21.99 0.04 9.59
C TRP A 44 -23.42 0.56 9.37
N VAL A 45 -23.85 0.76 8.12
CA VAL A 45 -25.24 1.18 7.82
C VAL A 45 -26.23 0.05 8.13
N ARG A 46 -25.86 -1.21 7.87
CA ARG A 46 -26.69 -2.37 8.24
C ARG A 46 -26.90 -2.45 9.76
N GLU A 47 -25.88 -2.19 10.57
CA GLU A 47 -25.99 -2.13 12.03
C GLU A 47 -26.89 -1.00 12.52
N LEU A 48 -26.85 0.17 11.86
CA LEU A 48 -27.78 1.26 12.15
C LEU A 48 -29.23 0.86 11.84
N ALA A 49 -29.44 0.16 10.72
CA ALA A 49 -30.76 -0.30 10.31
C ALA A 49 -31.31 -1.46 11.17
N THR A 50 -30.44 -2.34 11.67
CA THR A 50 -30.83 -3.62 12.30
C THR A 50 -30.66 -3.67 13.83
N GLY A 51 -29.68 -2.96 14.40
CA GLY A 51 -29.04 -3.44 15.62
C GLY A 51 -28.87 -2.48 16.78
N GLU A 52 -28.30 -1.28 16.60
CA GLU A 52 -27.71 -0.56 17.75
C GLU A 52 -28.19 0.88 17.99
N ALA A 53 -28.60 1.63 16.96
CA ALA A 53 -29.16 2.98 17.14
C ALA A 53 -30.60 2.95 17.70
N THR A 54 -31.30 1.84 17.52
CA THR A 54 -32.72 1.62 17.90
C THR A 54 -32.92 1.52 19.42
N ARG A 55 -31.86 1.27 20.21
CA ARG A 55 -31.97 0.96 21.64
C ARG A 55 -31.98 2.17 22.57
N GLN A 56 -31.66 3.39 22.12
CA GLN A 56 -31.54 4.55 23.03
C GLN A 56 -32.45 5.76 22.77
N SER A 57 -33.09 5.96 21.61
CA SER A 57 -34.11 7.03 21.50
C SER A 57 -34.84 7.02 20.16
N ARG A 58 -36.19 7.04 20.19
CA ARG A 58 -37.13 7.56 19.16
C ARG A 58 -36.62 7.68 17.71
N VAL A 59 -36.00 6.63 17.17
CA VAL A 59 -35.66 6.59 15.75
C VAL A 59 -36.97 6.48 14.99
N ARG A 60 -37.22 7.40 14.05
CA ARG A 60 -38.46 7.37 13.29
C ARG A 60 -38.44 6.14 12.39
N SER A 61 -39.58 5.49 12.18
CA SER A 61 -39.66 4.36 11.24
C SER A 61 -39.18 4.75 9.83
N GLN A 62 -39.33 6.03 9.47
CA GLN A 62 -38.80 6.61 8.24
C GLN A 62 -37.27 6.60 8.19
N ASP A 63 -36.57 6.90 9.28
CA ASP A 63 -35.10 6.89 9.34
C ASP A 63 -34.54 5.47 9.17
N ILE A 64 -35.20 4.47 9.77
CA ILE A 64 -34.85 3.05 9.61
C ILE A 64 -35.01 2.61 8.15
N GLN A 65 -36.12 2.99 7.51
CA GLN A 65 -36.36 2.71 6.10
C GLN A 65 -35.33 3.42 5.21
N ALA A 66 -34.97 4.67 5.53
CA ALA A 66 -33.93 5.38 4.81
C ALA A 66 -32.56 4.69 4.92
N TRP A 67 -32.17 4.19 6.10
CA TRP A 67 -30.94 3.39 6.25
C TRP A 67 -31.00 2.05 5.51
N LEU A 68 -32.12 1.34 5.54
CA LEU A 68 -32.28 0.10 4.77
C LEU A 68 -32.17 0.34 3.27
N ASN A 69 -32.81 1.40 2.77
CA ASN A 69 -32.73 1.79 1.38
C ASN A 69 -31.30 2.22 1.01
N LEU A 70 -30.62 2.98 1.88
CA LEU A 70 -29.22 3.37 1.70
C LEU A 70 -28.30 2.14 1.65
N TRP A 71 -28.48 1.19 2.57
CA TRP A 71 -27.73 -0.07 2.61
C TRP A 71 -27.87 -0.84 1.29
N GLN A 72 -29.09 -1.03 0.80
CA GLN A 72 -29.34 -1.69 -0.49
C GLN A 72 -28.69 -0.94 -1.67
N GLN A 73 -28.71 0.41 -1.66
CA GLN A 73 -28.06 1.19 -2.71
C GLN A 73 -26.54 1.06 -2.68
N LEU A 74 -25.93 1.02 -1.49
CA LEU A 74 -24.49 0.82 -1.34
C LEU A 74 -24.10 -0.60 -1.76
N GLU A 75 -24.87 -1.62 -1.38
CA GLU A 75 -24.64 -3.01 -1.78
C GLU A 75 -24.72 -3.17 -3.30
N ASP A 76 -25.73 -2.57 -3.94
CA ASP A 76 -25.84 -2.52 -5.40
C ASP A 76 -24.65 -1.82 -6.07
N LEU A 77 -24.18 -0.69 -5.51
CA LEU A 77 -23.02 0.04 -6.01
C LEU A 77 -21.75 -0.81 -5.89
N MET A 78 -21.52 -1.44 -4.74
CA MET A 78 -20.40 -2.36 -4.52
C MET A 78 -20.43 -3.57 -5.46
N ALA A 79 -21.63 -4.12 -5.71
CA ALA A 79 -21.79 -5.23 -6.65
C ALA A 79 -21.49 -4.80 -8.10
N LYS A 80 -21.86 -3.58 -8.49
CA LYS A 80 -21.57 -3.03 -9.82
C LYS A 80 -20.10 -2.69 -10.00
N SER A 81 -19.43 -2.15 -8.97
CA SER A 81 -17.98 -1.85 -9.04
C SER A 81 -17.13 -3.12 -9.15
N THR A 82 -17.68 -4.29 -8.81
CA THR A 82 -16.99 -5.59 -8.82
C THR A 82 -17.27 -6.41 -10.11
N LYS A 83 -18.35 -6.13 -10.84
CA LYS A 83 -18.81 -6.94 -11.99
C LYS A 83 -18.39 -6.41 -13.37
N GLU A 84 -18.06 -5.14 -13.50
CA GLU A 84 -17.51 -4.59 -14.75
C GLU A 84 -15.99 -4.71 -14.73
N GLY A 85 -15.45 -5.54 -15.62
CA GLY A 85 -14.01 -5.74 -15.77
C GLY A 85 -13.24 -4.42 -15.88
N ASP A 86 -12.51 -4.12 -14.82
CA ASP A 86 -11.23 -3.41 -14.82
C ASP A 86 -11.11 -1.91 -15.17
N THR A 87 -12.15 -1.06 -15.24
CA THR A 87 -11.85 0.39 -15.53
C THR A 87 -12.62 1.50 -14.82
N ASN A 88 -13.71 1.24 -14.07
CA ASN A 88 -14.48 2.31 -13.45
C ASN A 88 -14.88 2.01 -11.98
N ASN A 89 -13.90 2.01 -11.08
CA ASN A 89 -14.22 1.99 -9.65
C ASN A 89 -14.67 3.39 -9.17
N PHE A 90 -15.98 3.51 -8.94
CA PHE A 90 -16.64 4.73 -8.44
C PHE A 90 -16.73 4.80 -6.91
N LEU A 91 -16.32 3.77 -6.18
CA LEU A 91 -16.21 3.78 -4.71
C LEU A 91 -14.74 3.80 -4.25
N VAL A 92 -14.44 4.63 -3.25
CA VAL A 92 -13.12 4.69 -2.61
C VAL A 92 -13.30 4.39 -1.13
N PHE A 93 -12.67 3.32 -0.66
CA PHE A 93 -12.75 2.91 0.73
C PHE A 93 -11.60 3.52 1.54
N ALA A 94 -11.93 4.02 2.72
CA ALA A 94 -10.95 4.35 3.73
C ALA A 94 -10.20 3.07 4.18
N PRO A 95 -9.03 3.23 4.81
CA PRO A 95 -8.24 2.10 5.31
C PRO A 95 -8.98 1.41 6.45
N GLU A 96 -8.85 0.09 6.50
CA GLU A 96 -9.48 -0.75 7.51
C GLU A 96 -9.05 -0.40 8.96
N SER A 97 -7.89 0.22 9.14
CA SER A 97 -7.35 0.65 10.44
C SER A 97 -7.96 1.95 10.99
N ILE A 98 -8.72 2.70 10.17
CA ILE A 98 -9.46 3.87 10.64
C ILE A 98 -10.88 3.43 10.97
N ASP A 99 -11.30 3.61 12.22
CA ASP A 99 -12.66 3.27 12.65
C ASP A 99 -13.71 4.07 11.86
N GLY A 100 -14.79 3.41 11.45
CA GLY A 100 -15.86 4.03 10.68
C GLY A 100 -16.57 5.18 11.43
N ASN A 101 -16.42 5.28 12.76
CA ASN A 101 -16.93 6.39 13.56
C ASN A 101 -15.91 7.52 13.77
N ASP A 102 -14.64 7.32 13.42
CA ASP A 102 -13.60 8.35 13.53
C ASP A 102 -13.66 9.33 12.35
N GLU A 103 -14.69 10.18 12.36
CA GLU A 103 -14.92 11.18 11.30
C GLU A 103 -13.71 12.08 11.05
N GLN A 104 -12.99 12.48 12.10
CA GLN A 104 -11.84 13.37 11.98
C GLN A 104 -10.70 12.68 11.23
N SER A 105 -10.39 11.43 11.59
CA SER A 105 -9.39 10.65 10.88
C SER A 105 -9.81 10.35 9.43
N LEU A 106 -11.09 10.04 9.19
CA LEU A 106 -11.63 9.81 7.84
C LEU A 106 -11.50 11.05 6.94
N VAL A 107 -11.84 12.23 7.45
CA VAL A 107 -11.74 13.48 6.68
C VAL A 107 -10.29 13.89 6.46
N ASN A 108 -9.40 13.70 7.45
CA ASN A 108 -7.98 13.99 7.29
C ASN A 108 -7.30 13.03 6.30
N TRP A 109 -7.69 11.75 6.33
CA TRP A 109 -7.28 10.76 5.35
C TRP A 109 -7.75 11.16 3.95
N PHE A 110 -9.02 11.53 3.79
CA PHE A 110 -9.57 11.98 2.51
C PHE A 110 -8.83 13.22 1.98
N GLY A 111 -8.56 14.20 2.84
CA GLY A 111 -7.77 15.38 2.50
C GLY A 111 -6.36 15.04 2.02
N SER A 112 -5.69 14.08 2.66
CA SER A 112 -4.37 13.62 2.22
C SER A 112 -4.44 12.80 0.93
N TRP A 113 -5.44 11.92 0.80
CA TRP A 113 -5.64 11.08 -0.38
C TRP A 113 -5.89 11.92 -1.63
N THR A 114 -6.73 12.95 -1.53
CA THR A 114 -7.08 13.84 -2.65
C THR A 114 -5.90 14.65 -3.20
N VAL A 115 -4.79 14.79 -2.46
CA VAL A 115 -3.56 15.44 -2.96
C VAL A 115 -3.01 14.70 -4.19
N SER A 116 -3.11 13.37 -4.21
CA SER A 116 -2.68 12.54 -5.35
C SER A 116 -3.61 12.64 -6.58
N TYR A 117 -4.68 13.43 -6.49
CA TYR A 117 -5.72 13.53 -7.52
C TYR A 117 -5.97 14.97 -7.97
N LEU A 118 -5.14 15.92 -7.54
CA LEU A 118 -5.28 17.35 -7.89
C LEU A 118 -5.16 17.61 -9.40
N ASP A 119 -4.49 16.71 -10.12
CA ASP A 119 -4.32 16.73 -11.57
C ASP A 119 -5.51 16.12 -12.33
N THR A 120 -6.25 15.20 -11.69
CA THR A 120 -7.31 14.41 -12.33
C THR A 120 -8.73 14.86 -11.96
N ALA A 121 -8.91 15.43 -10.76
CA ALA A 121 -10.20 15.89 -10.25
C ALA A 121 -10.15 17.37 -9.85
N SER A 122 -11.17 18.12 -10.27
CA SER A 122 -11.22 19.58 -10.09
C SER A 122 -11.91 20.03 -8.81
N ARG A 123 -12.70 19.17 -8.16
CA ARG A 123 -13.49 19.52 -6.96
C ARG A 123 -13.56 18.35 -6.00
N PHE A 124 -13.28 18.61 -4.72
CA PHE A 124 -13.34 17.64 -3.64
C PHE A 124 -14.32 18.13 -2.57
N PHE A 125 -15.34 17.33 -2.29
CA PHE A 125 -16.41 17.69 -1.37
C PHE A 125 -16.44 16.71 -0.19
N VAL A 126 -16.53 17.24 1.03
CA VAL A 126 -16.81 16.47 2.24
C VAL A 126 -18.19 16.85 2.74
N LEU A 127 -19.15 15.91 2.62
CA LEU A 127 -20.50 16.09 3.12
C LEU A 127 -20.53 15.95 4.63
N GLY A 128 -20.65 17.09 5.33
CA GLY A 128 -20.80 17.16 6.77
C GLY A 128 -22.25 17.25 7.22
N SER A 129 -22.50 16.86 8.48
CA SER A 129 -23.80 17.09 9.12
C SER A 129 -23.96 18.55 9.55
N ASN A 130 -25.20 19.05 9.48
CA ASN A 130 -25.64 20.30 10.10
C ASN A 130 -26.64 20.06 11.26
N CYS A 131 -26.73 18.83 11.78
CA CYS A 131 -27.67 18.48 12.84
C CYS A 131 -27.15 18.96 14.19
N ASN A 132 -27.98 19.70 14.92
CA ASN A 132 -27.70 20.09 16.29
C ASN A 132 -28.45 19.24 17.32
N GLU A 133 -29.32 18.31 16.88
CA GLU A 133 -30.04 17.41 17.80
C GLU A 133 -29.10 16.36 18.38
N VAL A 134 -28.87 16.46 19.69
CA VAL A 134 -28.02 15.56 20.47
C VAL A 134 -28.40 14.10 20.24
N SER A 135 -29.70 13.77 20.24
CA SER A 135 -30.19 12.40 20.07
C SER A 135 -29.88 11.81 18.70
N ARG A 136 -29.84 12.63 17.63
CA ARG A 136 -29.52 12.17 16.27
C ARG A 136 -28.03 12.14 16.00
N MET A 137 -27.23 12.74 16.88
CA MET A 137 -25.77 12.80 16.77
C MET A 137 -25.05 11.92 17.78
N THR A 138 -25.77 11.04 18.45
CA THR A 138 -25.22 10.19 19.50
C THR A 138 -25.31 8.73 19.09
N ARG A 139 -24.21 7.99 19.26
CA ARG A 139 -24.16 6.54 19.04
C ARG A 139 -23.50 5.85 20.22
N LYS A 140 -24.03 4.68 20.59
CA LYS A 140 -23.39 3.76 21.53
C LYS A 140 -22.38 2.89 20.78
N MET A 141 -21.18 2.77 21.31
CA MET A 141 -20.05 2.09 20.68
C MET A 141 -19.34 1.21 21.69
N LYS A 142 -18.69 0.14 21.21
CA LYS A 142 -17.75 -0.63 22.02
C LYS A 142 -16.49 0.20 22.26
N THR A 143 -15.86 0.02 23.41
CA THR A 143 -14.57 0.66 23.70
C THR A 143 -13.54 0.21 22.66
N LEU A 144 -12.90 1.18 22.02
CA LEU A 144 -11.92 0.96 20.96
C LEU A 144 -10.51 0.92 21.54
N GLU A 145 -9.65 0.07 21.00
CA GLU A 145 -8.22 0.08 21.32
C GLU A 145 -7.45 0.83 20.23
N TYR A 146 -6.84 1.94 20.63
CA TYR A 146 -5.99 2.74 19.74
C TYR A 146 -4.53 2.33 19.90
N ALA A 147 -3.79 2.38 18.80
CA ALA A 147 -2.33 2.29 18.84
C ALA A 147 -1.76 3.50 19.61
N ASP A 148 -0.78 3.26 20.48
CA ASP A 148 -0.22 4.26 21.40
C ASP A 148 0.46 5.43 20.65
N ASP A 149 0.10 6.68 20.99
CA ASP A 149 0.53 7.93 20.31
C ASP A 149 2.02 8.28 20.51
N ALA A 150 2.75 7.51 21.33
CA ALA A 150 4.20 7.68 21.55
C ALA A 150 5.06 7.15 20.37
N ASP A 151 4.44 6.59 19.33
CA ASP A 151 5.08 5.88 18.22
C ASP A 151 4.74 6.55 16.87
N GLU A 152 5.26 7.77 16.63
CA GLU A 152 5.12 8.53 15.37
C GLU A 152 5.47 7.69 14.11
N ASP A 153 6.35 6.70 14.26
CA ASP A 153 6.72 5.75 13.21
C ASP A 153 5.54 4.81 12.83
N ARG A 154 4.68 4.40 13.77
CA ARG A 154 3.46 3.61 13.50
C ARG A 154 2.36 4.44 12.83
N LEU A 155 2.19 5.70 13.26
CA LEU A 155 1.24 6.64 12.66
C LEU A 155 1.63 6.96 11.21
N GLY A 156 2.93 7.17 10.92
CA GLY A 156 3.43 7.35 9.55
C GLY A 156 3.24 6.14 8.65
N VAL A 157 3.49 4.93 9.16
CA VAL A 157 3.29 3.65 8.42
C VAL A 157 1.82 3.39 8.14
N ALA A 158 0.94 3.71 9.08
CA ALA A 158 -0.49 3.56 8.90
C ALA A 158 -1.06 4.64 7.95
N ARG A 159 -0.51 5.86 7.96
CA ARG A 159 -0.79 6.94 7.01
C ARG A 159 -0.35 6.59 5.58
N GLU A 160 0.83 6.02 5.40
CA GLU A 160 1.32 5.54 4.11
C GLU A 160 0.55 4.30 3.62
N ALA A 161 0.27 3.33 4.50
CA ALA A 161 -0.55 2.17 4.14
C ALA A 161 -1.99 2.56 3.78
N ALA A 162 -2.53 3.60 4.42
CA ALA A 162 -3.82 4.19 4.14
C ALA A 162 -3.89 4.91 2.78
N LEU A 163 -2.79 5.56 2.39
CA LEU A 163 -2.65 6.23 1.08
C LEU A 163 -2.31 5.24 -0.04
N ASP A 164 -1.58 4.16 0.27
CA ASP A 164 -1.20 3.07 -0.64
C ASP A 164 -2.39 2.14 -0.94
N ALA A 165 -3.19 1.77 0.07
CA ALA A 165 -4.42 1.00 -0.13
C ALA A 165 -5.44 1.71 -1.03
N ALA A 166 -5.47 3.04 -0.98
CA ALA A 166 -6.35 3.87 -1.77
C ALA A 166 -5.78 4.23 -3.16
N SER A 167 -4.46 4.08 -3.37
CA SER A 167 -3.81 4.14 -4.68
C SER A 167 -3.94 2.81 -5.45
N LYS A 168 -3.94 1.66 -4.76
CA LYS A 168 -4.15 0.32 -5.34
C LYS A 168 -5.51 0.12 -6.01
N PHE A 169 -6.50 0.96 -5.71
CA PHE A 169 -7.82 0.94 -6.36
C PHE A 169 -7.89 1.77 -7.66
N LEU A 170 -6.77 2.34 -8.14
CA LEU A 170 -6.77 3.31 -9.23
C LEU A 170 -5.89 2.99 -10.46
N ASP A 171 -5.10 1.92 -10.44
CA ASP A 171 -4.02 1.73 -11.44
C ASP A 171 -4.49 1.37 -12.87
N VAL A 172 -5.76 1.56 -13.24
CA VAL A 172 -6.26 1.21 -14.59
C VAL A 172 -6.67 2.40 -15.49
N THR A 173 -6.62 3.66 -15.03
CA THR A 173 -7.20 4.77 -15.84
C THR A 173 -6.20 5.77 -16.43
N ILE A 174 -4.89 5.70 -16.14
CA ILE A 174 -3.90 6.65 -16.68
C ILE A 174 -3.10 6.00 -17.81
N SER A 175 -3.73 5.81 -18.97
CA SER A 175 -3.01 5.57 -20.22
C SER A 175 -3.86 5.98 -21.40
N GLN A 176 -3.81 7.28 -21.75
CA GLN A 176 -3.98 7.79 -23.11
C GLN A 176 -3.81 9.33 -23.16
N THR A 177 -2.68 9.80 -23.70
CA THR A 177 -2.61 10.71 -24.88
C THR A 177 -1.14 10.92 -25.32
N PRO A 178 -0.90 11.22 -26.61
CA PRO A 178 0.37 10.94 -27.29
C PRO A 178 1.38 12.10 -27.25
N SER A 179 2.63 11.68 -27.45
CA SER A 179 3.87 12.45 -27.51
C SER A 179 3.98 13.37 -28.74
N VAL A 180 4.59 14.55 -28.54
CA VAL A 180 5.26 15.31 -29.61
C VAL A 180 6.64 15.76 -29.11
N SER A 181 7.60 15.60 -30.02
CA SER A 181 9.07 15.67 -29.91
C SER A 181 9.68 17.07 -29.71
N ASN A 182 10.65 17.14 -28.77
CA ASN A 182 12.00 17.77 -28.72
C ASN A 182 12.47 18.79 -29.83
N PRO A 183 13.57 19.59 -29.63
CA PRO A 183 14.57 19.59 -28.53
C PRO A 183 15.15 20.98 -28.07
N GLN A 184 16.09 20.90 -27.11
CA GLN A 184 17.33 21.69 -26.91
C GLN A 184 17.46 22.55 -25.63
N GLY A 185 18.12 21.97 -24.63
CA GLY A 185 19.39 22.43 -24.03
C GLY A 185 19.40 23.69 -23.17
N VAL A 186 19.55 23.53 -21.84
CA VAL A 186 20.55 24.22 -20.99
C VAL A 186 20.75 23.37 -19.73
N ILE A 187 22.01 23.17 -19.34
CA ILE A 187 22.48 22.49 -18.12
C ILE A 187 21.94 23.22 -16.88
N SER A 188 21.17 22.54 -16.03
CA SER A 188 20.82 22.99 -14.67
C SER A 188 20.44 21.79 -13.79
N ALA A 189 20.74 21.88 -12.49
CA ALA A 189 20.70 20.83 -11.47
C ALA A 189 19.37 20.04 -11.38
N PRO A 190 19.38 18.77 -10.89
CA PRO A 190 18.22 17.90 -10.97
C PRO A 190 17.16 18.29 -9.92
N THR A 191 16.14 19.01 -10.38
CA THR A 191 14.83 19.09 -9.72
C THR A 191 13.77 18.63 -10.73
N GLY A 192 13.71 17.33 -10.98
CA GLY A 192 12.63 16.70 -11.73
C GLY A 192 11.41 16.40 -10.83
N PRO A 193 10.20 16.26 -11.41
CA PRO A 193 9.01 15.89 -10.66
C PRO A 193 9.21 14.54 -9.95
N LYS A 194 8.86 14.48 -8.66
CA LYS A 194 8.94 13.26 -7.84
C LYS A 194 8.08 12.17 -8.50
N GLY A 195 8.70 11.05 -8.88
CA GLY A 195 8.02 9.90 -9.47
C GLY A 195 8.39 9.58 -10.93
N ALA A 196 9.06 10.48 -11.66
CA ALA A 196 9.57 10.17 -13.01
C ALA A 196 10.93 9.44 -12.96
N LEU A 197 11.25 8.68 -14.03
CA LEU A 197 12.60 8.16 -14.28
C LEU A 197 13.58 9.34 -14.50
N GLN A 198 14.71 9.29 -13.81
CA GLN A 198 15.75 10.32 -13.76
C GLN A 198 17.13 9.76 -14.15
N LEU A 199 17.39 8.47 -13.91
CA LEU A 199 18.69 7.85 -14.15
C LEU A 199 18.79 7.21 -15.55
N ILE A 200 17.67 6.73 -16.09
CA ILE A 200 17.54 6.19 -17.44
C ILE A 200 16.36 6.84 -18.16
N GLU A 201 16.41 6.83 -19.50
CA GLU A 201 15.42 7.52 -20.33
C GLU A 201 14.04 6.84 -20.36
N ASN A 202 14.03 5.51 -20.20
CA ASN A 202 12.83 4.66 -20.19
C ASN A 202 13.20 3.31 -19.55
N ASP A 203 12.20 2.45 -19.32
CA ASP A 203 12.37 1.14 -18.71
C ASP A 203 12.67 0.01 -19.70
N SER A 204 13.05 0.34 -20.95
CA SER A 204 13.45 -0.66 -21.94
C SER A 204 14.68 -1.43 -21.51
N ALA A 205 14.77 -2.69 -21.93
CA ALA A 205 15.93 -3.53 -21.65
C ALA A 205 17.25 -2.92 -22.16
N SER A 206 17.20 -2.18 -23.28
CA SER A 206 18.35 -1.48 -23.87
C SER A 206 18.87 -0.33 -22.99
N ALA A 207 17.96 0.51 -22.46
CA ALA A 207 18.33 1.61 -21.57
C ALA A 207 18.95 1.08 -20.26
N ILE A 208 18.33 0.06 -19.67
CA ILE A 208 18.84 -0.59 -18.46
C ILE A 208 20.21 -1.25 -18.72
N ARG A 209 20.34 -2.02 -19.81
CA ARG A 209 21.60 -2.67 -20.20
C ARG A 209 22.73 -1.67 -20.38
N SER A 210 22.46 -0.55 -21.05
CA SER A 210 23.45 0.51 -21.27
C SER A 210 23.95 1.06 -19.93
N HIS A 211 23.05 1.29 -18.98
CA HIS A 211 23.43 1.72 -17.63
C HIS A 211 24.28 0.69 -16.88
N LEU A 212 23.88 -0.59 -16.87
CA LEU A 212 24.62 -1.68 -16.23
C LEU A 212 26.02 -1.89 -16.84
N GLN A 213 26.17 -1.69 -18.15
CA GLN A 213 27.46 -1.74 -18.83
C GLN A 213 28.39 -0.62 -18.38
N MET A 214 27.90 0.60 -18.20
CA MET A 214 28.70 1.71 -17.66
C MET A 214 29.20 1.42 -16.25
N LEU A 215 28.39 0.79 -15.40
CA LEU A 215 28.80 0.39 -14.04
C LEU A 215 29.97 -0.61 -14.10
N ASN A 216 29.90 -1.63 -14.96
CA ASN A 216 30.98 -2.61 -15.10
C ASN A 216 32.31 -2.00 -15.55
N GLN A 217 32.29 -0.97 -16.40
CA GLN A 217 33.52 -0.31 -16.89
C GLN A 217 34.26 0.48 -15.81
N ARG A 218 33.56 0.89 -14.74
CA ARG A 218 34.11 1.75 -13.67
C ARG A 218 34.57 0.98 -12.44
N CYS A 219 34.44 -0.35 -12.43
CA CYS A 219 34.53 -1.13 -11.21
C CYS A 219 35.69 -2.13 -11.19
N TYR A 220 36.71 -1.83 -10.39
CA TYR A 220 37.84 -2.73 -10.08
C TYR A 220 37.53 -3.72 -8.93
N SER A 221 36.25 -3.90 -8.57
CA SER A 221 35.85 -4.62 -7.36
C SER A 221 35.88 -6.15 -7.54
N LEU A 222 35.75 -6.94 -6.46
CA LEU A 222 35.57 -8.39 -6.54
C LEU A 222 34.17 -8.81 -7.02
N ALA A 223 33.30 -7.82 -7.28
CA ALA A 223 31.97 -8.05 -7.81
C ALA A 223 31.93 -8.01 -9.33
N LEU A 224 31.00 -8.79 -9.87
CA LEU A 224 30.65 -8.85 -11.28
C LEU A 224 29.16 -8.52 -11.41
N VAL A 225 28.82 -7.51 -12.19
CA VAL A 225 27.43 -7.15 -12.47
C VAL A 225 27.03 -7.79 -13.80
N TYR A 226 25.94 -8.54 -13.80
CA TYR A 226 25.35 -9.04 -15.04
C TYR A 226 24.76 -7.86 -15.82
N ASN A 227 25.19 -7.70 -17.06
CA ASN A 227 24.90 -6.50 -17.83
C ASN A 227 23.55 -6.52 -18.56
N ARG A 228 22.78 -7.62 -18.46
CA ARG A 228 21.45 -7.72 -19.05
C ARG A 228 20.38 -7.73 -17.94
N PRO A 229 19.29 -6.96 -18.08
CA PRO A 229 18.19 -7.05 -17.14
C PRO A 229 17.51 -8.42 -17.24
N VAL A 230 17.16 -9.00 -16.10
CA VAL A 230 16.59 -10.34 -15.99
C VAL A 230 15.10 -10.23 -15.72
N ALA A 231 14.25 -10.98 -16.43
CA ALA A 231 12.79 -10.87 -16.26
C ALA A 231 12.03 -12.20 -16.20
N TYR A 232 12.61 -13.29 -16.70
CA TYR A 232 11.84 -14.50 -17.00
C TYR A 232 12.33 -15.72 -16.25
N TRP A 233 11.41 -16.38 -15.55
CA TRP A 233 11.66 -17.67 -14.87
C TRP A 233 11.01 -18.86 -15.57
N HIS A 234 10.16 -18.60 -16.58
CA HIS A 234 9.53 -19.64 -17.40
C HIS A 234 9.84 -19.43 -18.90
N THR A 235 10.01 -20.52 -19.64
CA THR A 235 10.48 -20.53 -21.04
C THR A 235 9.54 -19.80 -21.99
N ASP A 236 8.25 -19.80 -21.70
CA ASP A 236 7.21 -19.19 -22.56
C ASP A 236 6.95 -17.70 -22.28
N MET A 237 7.48 -17.16 -21.18
CA MET A 237 7.25 -15.76 -20.81
C MET A 237 7.73 -14.74 -21.85
N PRO A 238 8.93 -14.86 -22.47
CA PRO A 238 9.37 -13.91 -23.48
C PRO A 238 8.36 -13.79 -24.62
N TRP A 239 7.86 -14.92 -25.13
CA TRP A 239 6.84 -14.96 -26.17
C TRP A 239 5.53 -14.32 -25.72
N HIS A 240 5.07 -14.64 -24.50
CA HIS A 240 3.82 -14.11 -23.97
C HIS A 240 3.84 -12.58 -23.78
N PHE A 241 4.99 -12.03 -23.39
CA PHE A 241 5.17 -10.59 -23.19
C PHE A 241 5.70 -9.86 -24.43
N GLY A 242 5.71 -10.52 -25.60
CA GLY A 242 6.13 -9.91 -26.87
C GLY A 242 7.63 -9.60 -26.97
N ASP A 243 8.47 -10.15 -26.09
CA ASP A 243 9.93 -10.04 -26.12
C ASP A 243 10.55 -11.10 -27.06
N ILE A 244 10.23 -10.98 -28.34
CA ILE A 244 10.67 -11.91 -29.39
C ILE A 244 12.19 -11.82 -29.61
N SER A 245 12.77 -10.63 -29.42
CA SER A 245 14.21 -10.39 -29.50
C SER A 245 14.98 -10.86 -28.27
N SER A 246 14.28 -11.37 -27.24
CA SER A 246 14.88 -11.78 -25.95
C SER A 246 15.78 -10.69 -25.39
N GLU A 247 15.28 -9.45 -25.31
CA GLU A 247 16.01 -8.31 -24.76
C GLU A 247 16.22 -8.49 -23.26
N PHE A 248 15.21 -8.97 -22.55
CA PHE A 248 15.32 -9.41 -21.16
C PHE A 248 15.85 -10.84 -21.08
N ALA A 249 16.73 -11.08 -20.11
CA ALA A 249 17.34 -12.39 -19.91
C ALA A 249 16.46 -13.30 -19.03
N PRO A 250 16.46 -14.62 -19.26
CA PRO A 250 15.91 -15.58 -18.31
C PRO A 250 16.85 -15.80 -17.11
N TYR A 251 16.33 -16.36 -16.02
CA TYR A 251 17.08 -16.59 -14.78
C TYR A 251 18.29 -17.49 -14.99
N SER A 252 18.13 -18.55 -15.80
CA SER A 252 19.20 -19.47 -16.16
C SER A 252 20.36 -18.78 -16.86
N TYR A 253 20.11 -17.73 -17.66
CA TYR A 253 21.17 -16.98 -18.34
C TYR A 253 21.98 -16.14 -17.35
N TRP A 254 21.32 -15.54 -16.35
CA TRP A 254 22.01 -14.84 -15.28
C TRP A 254 22.89 -15.81 -14.49
N PHE A 255 22.33 -16.91 -13.98
CA PHE A 255 23.08 -17.83 -13.11
C PHE A 255 24.20 -18.57 -13.87
N SER A 256 23.95 -18.97 -15.12
CA SER A 256 24.95 -19.64 -15.96
C SER A 256 26.15 -18.75 -16.31
N PHE A 257 25.96 -17.44 -16.47
CA PHE A 257 27.03 -16.50 -16.82
C PHE A 257 28.15 -16.39 -15.78
N PHE A 258 27.85 -16.62 -14.51
CA PHE A 258 28.86 -16.57 -13.45
C PHE A 258 29.79 -17.79 -13.49
N ASN A 259 31.09 -17.65 -13.29
CA ASN A 259 31.99 -18.80 -13.28
C ASN A 259 31.80 -19.66 -12.01
N THR A 260 32.25 -20.92 -12.09
CA THR A 260 32.27 -21.81 -10.92
C THR A 260 33.20 -21.27 -9.83
N LEU A 261 32.76 -21.40 -8.57
CA LEU A 261 33.44 -20.89 -7.39
C LEU A 261 34.59 -21.83 -6.97
N ASN A 262 35.64 -21.90 -7.80
CA ASN A 262 36.71 -22.89 -7.64
C ASN A 262 37.82 -22.47 -6.66
N GLY A 263 37.65 -21.37 -5.93
CA GLY A 263 38.64 -20.93 -4.96
C GLY A 263 39.95 -20.38 -5.58
N ASP A 264 39.95 -19.96 -6.85
CA ASP A 264 41.05 -19.17 -7.44
C ASP A 264 41.06 -17.73 -6.89
N THR A 265 42.25 -17.22 -6.58
CA THR A 265 42.50 -15.91 -5.96
C THR A 265 42.11 -14.72 -6.85
N LYS A 266 42.04 -14.92 -8.17
CA LYS A 266 41.68 -13.86 -9.14
C LYS A 266 40.20 -13.84 -9.55
N ALA A 267 39.42 -14.84 -9.15
CA ALA A 267 38.02 -14.94 -9.55
C ALA A 267 37.14 -13.92 -8.80
N LYS A 268 36.29 -13.21 -9.55
CA LYS A 268 35.16 -12.45 -9.00
C LYS A 268 34.30 -13.41 -8.18
N ASN A 269 34.01 -13.06 -6.93
CA ASN A 269 33.35 -13.96 -5.99
C ASN A 269 31.95 -13.48 -5.58
N THR A 270 31.54 -12.29 -6.02
CA THR A 270 30.23 -11.71 -5.72
C THR A 270 29.57 -11.37 -7.04
N TYR A 271 28.37 -11.89 -7.28
CA TYR A 271 27.71 -11.76 -8.56
C TYR A 271 26.36 -11.10 -8.42
N ILE A 272 26.17 -9.97 -9.10
CA ILE A 272 25.02 -9.09 -8.93
C ILE A 272 24.18 -9.11 -10.21
N GLY A 273 22.88 -9.31 -10.09
CA GLY A 273 21.91 -9.21 -11.18
C GLY A 273 20.83 -8.18 -10.90
N PHE A 274 20.40 -7.48 -11.94
CA PHE A 274 19.23 -6.61 -11.91
C PHE A 274 18.02 -7.36 -12.48
N PHE A 275 16.95 -7.42 -11.70
CA PHE A 275 15.72 -8.14 -12.03
C PHE A 275 14.59 -7.13 -12.24
N TYR A 276 13.84 -7.30 -13.32
CA TYR A 276 12.68 -6.46 -13.69
C TYR A 276 11.52 -7.36 -14.11
N THR A 277 10.91 -7.97 -13.10
CA THR A 277 10.01 -9.11 -13.22
C THR A 277 8.56 -8.70 -13.05
N VAL A 278 7.63 -9.44 -13.64
CA VAL A 278 6.19 -9.19 -13.42
C VAL A 278 5.79 -9.49 -11.97
N THR A 279 4.79 -8.77 -11.46
CA THR A 279 4.32 -8.90 -10.08
C THR A 279 3.24 -9.97 -9.88
N ASN A 280 2.55 -10.35 -10.96
CA ASN A 280 1.44 -11.29 -10.92
C ASN A 280 1.93 -12.73 -10.98
N THR A 281 1.08 -13.65 -10.53
CA THR A 281 1.39 -15.08 -10.58
C THR A 281 1.37 -15.61 -12.01
N TRP A 282 2.37 -16.43 -12.37
CA TRP A 282 2.43 -17.05 -13.69
C TRP A 282 1.64 -18.35 -13.70
N LYS A 283 0.59 -18.41 -14.53
CA LYS A 283 -0.16 -19.64 -14.79
C LYS A 283 0.18 -20.16 -16.18
N SER A 284 0.89 -21.27 -16.24
CA SER A 284 1.20 -21.99 -17.49
C SER A 284 -0.02 -22.79 -17.98
N ASP A 285 -1.18 -22.16 -18.13
CA ASP A 285 -2.32 -22.86 -18.76
C ASP A 285 -2.26 -22.66 -20.28
N GLU A 286 -2.47 -23.74 -21.03
CA GLU A 286 -2.50 -23.79 -22.50
C GLU A 286 -3.48 -22.76 -23.12
N ALA A 287 -4.49 -22.32 -22.35
CA ALA A 287 -5.43 -21.26 -22.72
C ALA A 287 -4.80 -19.85 -22.78
N VAL A 288 -3.64 -19.64 -22.16
CA VAL A 288 -2.89 -18.37 -22.15
C VAL A 288 -2.02 -18.23 -23.41
N ALA A 289 -1.62 -19.34 -24.04
CA ALA A 289 -0.82 -19.37 -25.27
C ALA A 289 -1.56 -18.82 -26.50
N HIS A 290 -2.90 -18.72 -26.45
CA HIS A 290 -3.74 -18.16 -27.52
C HIS A 290 -4.23 -16.73 -27.26
N ARG A 291 -3.79 -16.09 -26.16
CA ARG A 291 -4.10 -14.69 -25.89
C ARG A 291 -3.12 -13.76 -26.62
N ALA A 292 -3.61 -12.56 -26.98
CA ALA A 292 -2.75 -11.53 -27.56
C ALA A 292 -1.61 -11.19 -26.58
N PRO A 293 -0.38 -10.94 -27.08
CA PRO A 293 0.76 -10.61 -26.23
C PRO A 293 0.50 -9.37 -25.38
N ILE A 294 0.80 -9.43 -24.09
CA ILE A 294 0.75 -8.26 -23.20
C ILE A 294 2.03 -7.47 -23.43
N ARG A 295 1.91 -6.32 -24.12
CA ARG A 295 3.06 -5.53 -24.57
C ARG A 295 3.73 -4.69 -23.49
N ASP A 296 3.07 -4.49 -22.34
CA ASP A 296 3.59 -3.69 -21.24
C ASP A 296 3.07 -4.20 -19.88
N PRO A 297 3.64 -5.31 -19.35
CA PRO A 297 3.21 -5.83 -18.07
C PRO A 297 3.77 -4.98 -16.92
N ALA A 298 3.01 -4.81 -15.85
CA ALA A 298 3.51 -4.19 -14.62
C ALA A 298 4.72 -4.98 -14.07
N ARG A 299 5.87 -4.32 -13.99
CA ARG A 299 7.14 -4.92 -13.58
C ARG A 299 7.67 -4.28 -12.32
N ARG A 300 8.28 -5.11 -11.47
CA ARG A 300 8.91 -4.72 -10.22
C ARG A 300 10.42 -4.88 -10.33
N PRO A 301 11.20 -3.81 -10.11
CA PRO A 301 12.65 -3.88 -10.10
C PRO A 301 13.17 -4.36 -8.75
N TRP A 302 14.15 -5.27 -8.75
CA TRP A 302 14.87 -5.74 -7.57
C TRP A 302 16.25 -6.29 -7.96
N ILE A 303 17.07 -6.64 -6.97
CA ILE A 303 18.46 -7.04 -7.15
C ILE A 303 18.67 -8.41 -6.50
N ALA A 304 19.39 -9.29 -7.19
CA ALA A 304 19.89 -10.52 -6.59
C ALA A 304 21.42 -10.52 -6.56
N VAL A 305 21.99 -11.01 -5.47
CA VAL A 305 23.43 -11.18 -5.31
C VAL A 305 23.75 -12.60 -4.88
N PHE A 306 24.49 -13.33 -5.71
CA PHE A 306 24.96 -14.67 -5.41
C PHE A 306 26.46 -14.65 -5.07
N ARG A 307 26.84 -15.30 -3.96
CA ARG A 307 28.24 -15.33 -3.50
C ARG A 307 28.52 -16.46 -2.50
N PRO A 308 29.79 -16.76 -2.18
CA PRO A 308 30.14 -17.53 -0.99
C PRO A 308 29.71 -16.79 0.29
N ARG A 309 29.26 -17.51 1.32
CA ARG A 309 28.81 -16.94 2.61
C ARG A 309 29.88 -16.11 3.33
N ALA A 310 31.12 -16.56 3.24
CA ALA A 310 32.29 -15.86 3.76
C ALA A 310 33.27 -15.58 2.61
N PRO A 311 32.99 -14.59 1.75
CA PRO A 311 33.76 -14.40 0.50
C PRO A 311 35.22 -14.02 0.76
N HIS A 312 35.53 -13.53 1.97
CA HIS A 312 36.85 -13.12 2.43
C HIS A 312 37.63 -14.24 3.15
N ILE A 313 37.01 -15.38 3.49
CA ILE A 313 37.65 -16.50 4.20
C ILE A 313 37.72 -17.69 3.25
N ARG A 314 38.93 -18.15 2.94
CA ARG A 314 39.18 -19.35 2.13
C ARG A 314 39.64 -20.52 3.02
N PRO A 315 39.34 -21.79 2.66
CA PRO A 315 38.46 -22.19 1.57
C PRO A 315 36.99 -21.84 1.87
N TRP A 316 36.24 -21.52 0.82
CA TRP A 316 34.80 -21.29 0.95
C TRP A 316 34.09 -22.59 1.34
N ARG A 317 33.01 -22.49 2.11
CA ARG A 317 32.29 -23.65 2.67
C ARG A 317 30.85 -23.78 2.21
N SER A 318 30.21 -22.66 1.84
CA SER A 318 28.84 -22.61 1.36
C SER A 318 28.59 -21.34 0.57
N THR A 319 27.48 -21.32 -0.17
CA THR A 319 26.97 -20.17 -0.92
C THR A 319 25.71 -19.61 -0.29
N GLU A 320 25.44 -18.34 -0.57
CA GLU A 320 24.23 -17.65 -0.16
C GLU A 320 23.70 -16.78 -1.30
N LEU A 321 22.39 -16.52 -1.26
CA LEU A 321 21.70 -15.59 -2.13
C LEU A 321 21.19 -14.42 -1.30
N LEU A 322 21.46 -13.20 -1.75
CA LEU A 322 20.96 -11.98 -1.14
C LEU A 322 19.99 -11.34 -2.14
N ILE A 323 18.78 -11.04 -1.70
CA ILE A 323 17.76 -10.35 -2.48
C ILE A 323 17.59 -8.95 -1.86
N TRP A 324 17.73 -7.92 -2.68
CA TRP A 324 17.42 -6.55 -2.29
C TRP A 324 16.27 -6.04 -3.12
N ASP A 325 15.18 -5.67 -2.47
CA ASP A 325 13.95 -5.27 -3.14
C ASP A 325 13.41 -3.96 -2.52
N PRO A 326 13.29 -2.88 -3.30
CA PRO A 326 12.81 -1.59 -2.79
C PRO A 326 11.34 -1.64 -2.35
N GLY A 327 10.55 -2.58 -2.88
CA GLY A 327 9.17 -2.82 -2.47
C GLY A 327 9.06 -3.68 -1.20
N TYR A 328 10.18 -4.16 -0.65
CA TYR A 328 10.18 -4.81 0.65
C TYR A 328 9.96 -3.77 1.75
N SER A 329 8.72 -3.72 2.26
CA SER A 329 8.26 -2.65 3.15
C SER A 329 8.92 -2.70 4.54
N LYS A 330 8.93 -1.55 5.25
CA LYS A 330 9.41 -1.44 6.63
C LYS A 330 8.69 -2.35 7.63
N LYS A 331 7.47 -2.84 7.31
CA LYS A 331 6.75 -3.80 8.15
C LYS A 331 7.53 -5.11 8.31
N PHE A 332 8.17 -5.57 7.24
CA PHE A 332 8.93 -6.81 7.28
C PHE A 332 10.35 -6.66 7.88
N LEU A 333 10.92 -5.45 7.85
CA LEU A 333 12.18 -5.14 8.56
C LEU A 333 12.05 -5.33 10.08
N ASN A 334 10.84 -5.15 10.61
CA ASN A 334 10.49 -5.30 12.02
C ASN A 334 9.96 -6.70 12.39
N SER A 335 9.63 -7.55 11.40
CA SER A 335 9.33 -8.95 11.68
C SER A 335 10.62 -9.68 12.08
N PRO A 336 10.61 -10.47 13.18
CA PRO A 336 11.79 -11.23 13.59
C PRO A 336 12.13 -12.37 12.63
N ARG A 337 11.17 -12.82 11.81
CA ARG A 337 11.30 -13.95 10.89
C ARG A 337 10.63 -13.64 9.55
N ILE A 338 11.24 -14.13 8.48
CA ILE A 338 10.76 -14.01 7.10
C ILE A 338 10.72 -15.42 6.54
N TYR A 339 9.63 -15.77 5.89
CA TYR A 339 9.44 -17.08 5.28
C TYR A 339 9.51 -16.97 3.76
N GLU A 340 9.87 -18.07 3.09
CA GLU A 340 9.91 -18.09 1.62
C GLU A 340 8.56 -17.74 0.99
N GLY A 341 7.44 -18.09 1.64
CA GLY A 341 6.09 -17.73 1.23
C GLY A 341 5.78 -16.23 1.24
N ASP A 342 6.55 -15.42 1.97
CA ASP A 342 6.38 -13.96 2.01
C ASP A 342 6.99 -13.27 0.77
N LEU A 343 7.79 -13.99 -0.01
CA LEU A 343 8.42 -13.49 -1.24
C LEU A 343 7.45 -13.52 -2.41
N ILE A 344 7.63 -12.64 -3.39
CA ILE A 344 6.88 -12.73 -4.65
C ILE A 344 7.29 -13.99 -5.42
N GLU A 345 6.39 -14.53 -6.26
CA GLU A 345 6.65 -15.75 -7.05
C GLU A 345 7.99 -15.68 -7.79
N ALA A 346 8.27 -14.55 -8.44
CA ALA A 346 9.52 -14.33 -9.16
C ALA A 346 10.78 -14.53 -8.27
N GLN A 347 10.73 -14.19 -6.99
CA GLN A 347 11.85 -14.37 -6.06
C GLN A 347 11.94 -15.81 -5.56
N GLN A 348 10.79 -16.45 -5.28
CA GLN A 348 10.72 -17.88 -4.91
C GLN A 348 11.29 -18.76 -6.03
N GLU A 349 10.92 -18.49 -7.28
CA GLU A 349 11.43 -19.22 -8.44
C GLU A 349 12.93 -19.01 -8.66
N LEU A 350 13.47 -17.84 -8.29
CA LEU A 350 14.92 -17.63 -8.31
C LEU A 350 15.62 -18.50 -7.26
N ILE A 351 15.08 -18.57 -6.04
CA ILE A 351 15.63 -19.40 -4.96
C ILE A 351 15.66 -20.87 -5.38
N LYS A 352 14.54 -21.38 -5.92
CA LYS A 352 14.45 -22.75 -6.45
C LYS A 352 15.48 -23.02 -7.54
N LEU A 353 15.60 -22.12 -8.53
CA LEU A 353 16.56 -22.26 -9.62
C LEU A 353 18.01 -22.26 -9.10
N VAL A 354 18.36 -21.31 -8.23
CA VAL A 354 19.72 -21.23 -7.66
C VAL A 354 20.02 -22.46 -6.82
N ALA A 355 19.09 -22.93 -5.99
CA ALA A 355 19.27 -24.12 -5.17
C ALA A 355 19.52 -25.38 -6.02
N GLN A 356 18.82 -25.53 -7.15
CA GLN A 356 18.96 -26.65 -8.07
C GLN A 356 20.26 -26.54 -8.90
N GLU A 357 20.46 -25.43 -9.59
CA GLU A 357 21.61 -25.24 -10.48
C GLU A 357 22.93 -25.15 -9.71
N ASN A 358 22.94 -24.62 -8.49
CA ASN A 358 24.16 -24.55 -7.67
C ASN A 358 24.68 -25.94 -7.28
N ARG A 359 23.82 -26.93 -7.07
CA ARG A 359 24.24 -28.32 -6.77
C ARG A 359 25.04 -28.92 -7.92
N ILE A 360 24.68 -28.57 -9.16
CA ILE A 360 25.36 -29.03 -10.37
C ILE A 360 26.64 -28.21 -10.59
N LYS A 361 26.53 -26.89 -10.47
CA LYS A 361 27.58 -25.94 -10.83
C LYS A 361 28.70 -25.86 -9.80
N ASN A 362 28.37 -25.92 -8.51
CA ASN A 362 29.31 -25.84 -7.38
C ASN A 362 29.03 -26.99 -6.39
N PRO A 363 29.26 -28.26 -6.77
CA PRO A 363 28.88 -29.42 -5.97
C PRO A 363 29.55 -29.47 -4.58
N SER A 364 30.72 -28.83 -4.42
CA SER A 364 31.45 -28.74 -3.16
C SER A 364 31.02 -27.58 -2.26
N LEU A 365 30.12 -26.70 -2.73
CA LEU A 365 29.67 -25.51 -2.00
C LEU A 365 28.14 -25.51 -1.93
N PRO A 366 27.55 -26.11 -0.87
CA PRO A 366 26.11 -26.17 -0.70
C PRO A 366 25.49 -24.77 -0.65
N PHE A 367 24.27 -24.66 -1.17
CA PHE A 367 23.43 -23.47 -1.02
C PHE A 367 22.82 -23.50 0.38
N ASP A 368 23.15 -22.50 1.19
CA ASP A 368 22.95 -22.54 2.65
C ASP A 368 21.93 -21.50 3.12
N LYS A 369 21.98 -20.27 2.60
CA LYS A 369 21.13 -19.17 3.09
C LYS A 369 20.60 -18.26 2.01
N VAL A 370 19.40 -17.76 2.28
CA VAL A 370 18.80 -16.64 1.56
C VAL A 370 18.65 -15.46 2.53
N TRP A 371 19.05 -14.28 2.08
CA TRP A 371 18.86 -13.03 2.80
C TRP A 371 17.99 -12.09 2.01
N LEU A 372 17.21 -11.28 2.72
CA LEU A 372 16.35 -10.26 2.15
C LEU A 372 16.58 -8.92 2.84
N ALA A 373 16.61 -7.85 2.04
CA ALA A 373 16.69 -6.47 2.50
C ALA A 373 15.91 -5.54 1.56
N GLY A 374 15.64 -4.32 2.01
CA GLY A 374 14.97 -3.28 1.23
C GLY A 374 15.52 -1.88 1.53
N ARG A 375 14.70 -0.85 1.35
CA ARG A 375 15.08 0.54 1.68
C ARG A 375 15.28 0.68 3.20
N ASP A 376 16.53 0.84 3.63
CA ASP A 376 16.92 1.08 5.03
C ASP A 376 17.26 2.57 5.28
N ARG A 377 17.23 3.01 6.54
CA ARG A 377 17.61 4.37 6.98
C ARG A 377 19.04 4.75 6.55
N SER A 378 19.90 3.77 6.33
CA SER A 378 21.29 3.98 5.90
C SER A 378 21.47 4.24 4.40
N PHE A 379 20.51 3.84 3.55
CA PHE A 379 20.57 4.04 2.10
C PHE A 379 19.44 4.96 1.65
N GLN A 380 19.73 6.27 1.59
CA GLN A 380 18.85 7.25 0.95
C GLN A 380 19.33 7.46 -0.48
N SER A 381 18.67 6.78 -1.44
CA SER A 381 18.87 7.13 -2.84
C SER A 381 18.29 8.51 -3.10
N GLU A 382 18.97 9.32 -3.91
CA GLU A 382 18.47 10.63 -4.35
C GLU A 382 17.25 10.49 -5.27
N TYR A 383 17.02 9.29 -5.79
CA TYR A 383 15.94 8.98 -6.72
C TYR A 383 14.69 8.44 -5.99
N SER A 384 13.52 8.80 -6.51
CA SER A 384 12.24 8.30 -5.99
C SER A 384 11.73 7.07 -6.75
N HIS A 385 12.00 6.97 -8.06
CA HIS A 385 11.49 5.91 -8.92
C HIS A 385 12.14 4.56 -8.59
N PRO A 386 11.38 3.45 -8.38
CA PRO A 386 11.92 2.17 -7.93
C PRO A 386 13.05 1.61 -8.82
N LEU A 387 12.93 1.83 -10.14
CA LEU A 387 13.92 1.37 -11.12
C LEU A 387 15.27 2.09 -10.92
N ASP A 388 15.24 3.42 -10.86
CA ASP A 388 16.44 4.23 -10.64
C ASP A 388 17.06 3.94 -9.28
N VAL A 389 16.23 3.75 -8.25
CA VAL A 389 16.72 3.36 -6.93
C VAL A 389 17.45 2.03 -6.99
N CYS A 390 16.92 1.00 -7.65
CA CYS A 390 17.64 -0.26 -7.80
C CYS A 390 18.97 -0.09 -8.54
N LEU A 391 19.01 0.69 -9.62
CA LEU A 391 20.24 0.94 -10.36
C LEU A 391 21.28 1.70 -9.53
N ASP A 392 20.85 2.69 -8.76
CA ASP A 392 21.70 3.44 -7.83
C ASP A 392 22.19 2.56 -6.67
N THR A 393 21.35 1.65 -6.16
CA THR A 393 21.76 0.64 -5.18
C THR A 393 22.83 -0.29 -5.73
N ILE A 394 22.72 -0.76 -6.98
CA ILE A 394 23.79 -1.57 -7.61
C ILE A 394 25.09 -0.78 -7.66
N LYS A 395 25.04 0.49 -8.06
CA LYS A 395 26.22 1.37 -8.06
C LYS A 395 26.84 1.45 -6.67
N ALA A 396 26.04 1.60 -5.61
CA ALA A 396 26.52 1.60 -4.24
C ALA A 396 27.15 0.26 -3.82
N PHE A 397 26.52 -0.87 -4.15
CA PHE A 397 27.07 -2.21 -3.87
C PHE A 397 28.45 -2.38 -4.50
N VAL A 398 28.61 -2.00 -5.76
CA VAL A 398 29.87 -2.22 -6.47
C VAL A 398 30.98 -1.29 -5.98
N ASN A 399 30.64 -0.05 -5.61
CA ASN A 399 31.59 0.92 -5.06
C ASN A 399 32.04 0.56 -3.63
N GLU A 400 31.14 0.07 -2.78
CA GLU A 400 31.42 -0.21 -1.37
C GLU A 400 30.89 -1.59 -0.91
N LEU A 401 31.37 -2.66 -1.54
CA LEU A 401 30.92 -4.04 -1.28
C LEU A 401 30.90 -4.42 0.20
N ARG A 402 31.94 -4.05 0.97
CA ARG A 402 32.04 -4.43 2.40
C ARG A 402 31.04 -3.69 3.27
N THR A 403 30.64 -2.50 2.87
CA THR A 403 29.68 -1.66 3.59
C THR A 403 28.27 -2.20 3.40
N TRP A 404 27.90 -2.47 2.13
CA TRP A 404 26.53 -2.81 1.75
C TRP A 404 26.22 -4.30 1.78
N LEU A 405 27.23 -5.13 1.51
CA LEU A 405 27.13 -6.58 1.50
C LEU A 405 28.12 -7.16 2.53
N PRO A 406 27.93 -6.90 3.85
CA PRO A 406 28.78 -7.51 4.87
C PRO A 406 28.57 -9.03 4.89
N SER A 407 29.47 -9.77 5.55
CA SER A 407 29.37 -11.23 5.69
C SER A 407 29.06 -11.71 7.12
N PRO A 408 29.55 -11.05 8.19
CA PRO A 408 29.14 -11.40 9.56
C PRO A 408 27.65 -11.21 9.78
N LYS A 409 27.00 -12.17 10.45
CA LYS A 409 25.55 -12.18 10.70
C LYS A 409 25.08 -10.92 11.43
N GLU A 410 25.82 -10.47 12.42
CA GLU A 410 25.50 -9.29 13.23
C GLU A 410 25.51 -8.03 12.36
N LYS A 411 26.49 -7.94 11.45
CA LYS A 411 26.60 -6.81 10.51
C LYS A 411 25.50 -6.85 9.45
N MET A 412 25.16 -8.03 8.95
CA MET A 412 24.01 -8.23 8.05
C MET A 412 22.73 -7.70 8.69
N LEU A 413 22.42 -8.15 9.91
CA LEU A 413 21.23 -7.72 10.66
C LEU A 413 21.22 -6.21 10.92
N SER A 414 22.36 -5.62 11.30
CA SER A 414 22.51 -4.18 11.55
C SER A 414 22.34 -3.32 10.29
N ARG A 415 22.45 -3.92 9.10
CA ARG A 415 22.29 -3.27 7.79
C ARG A 415 20.95 -3.61 7.13
N GLY A 416 19.98 -4.06 7.92
CA GLY A 416 18.62 -4.35 7.45
C GLY A 416 18.46 -5.68 6.73
N TRP A 417 19.51 -6.51 6.63
CA TRP A 417 19.36 -7.86 6.08
C TRP A 417 18.69 -8.78 7.10
N ARG A 418 17.84 -9.68 6.60
CA ARG A 418 17.12 -10.68 7.39
C ARG A 418 17.19 -12.02 6.67
N CYS A 419 17.27 -13.12 7.42
CA CYS A 419 17.38 -14.46 6.86
C CYS A 419 15.97 -14.95 6.50
N VAL A 420 15.82 -15.53 5.30
CA VAL A 420 14.58 -16.21 4.88
C VAL A 420 14.63 -17.66 5.37
N GLU A 421 13.55 -18.12 5.98
CA GLU A 421 13.38 -19.48 6.51
C GLU A 421 12.61 -20.38 5.51
N GLU A 422 13.02 -21.65 5.39
CA GLU A 422 12.57 -22.60 4.34
C GLU A 422 11.16 -23.19 4.57
N ASN A 423 10.49 -22.89 5.69
CA ASN A 423 9.17 -23.42 5.99
C ASN A 423 8.10 -22.33 5.83
N ALA A 424 6.98 -22.64 5.15
CA ALA A 424 5.73 -21.98 5.48
C ALA A 424 5.54 -22.09 7.00
N GLY A 425 5.17 -20.99 7.68
CA GLY A 425 4.97 -20.99 9.14
C GLY A 425 4.19 -22.23 9.60
N PRO A 426 4.46 -22.78 10.79
CA PRO A 426 3.82 -24.01 11.23
C PRO A 426 2.29 -23.90 11.07
N VAL A 427 1.74 -24.75 10.22
CA VAL A 427 0.35 -25.17 10.35
C VAL A 427 0.30 -25.85 11.70
N GLU A 428 -0.33 -25.22 12.69
CA GLU A 428 -0.52 -25.82 14.00
C GLU A 428 -1.41 -27.06 13.85
N GLU A 429 -0.79 -28.22 13.62
CA GLU A 429 -1.37 -29.49 14.02
C GLU A 429 -1.39 -29.53 15.54
N ILE A 430 -2.56 -29.25 16.10
CA ILE A 430 -2.86 -29.36 17.52
C ILE A 430 -2.68 -30.84 17.92
N GLN A 431 -1.50 -31.18 18.44
CA GLN A 431 -1.32 -32.39 19.24
C GLN A 431 -1.65 -32.06 20.70
N ILE A 432 -2.91 -32.34 21.07
CA ILE A 432 -3.40 -32.27 22.44
C ILE A 432 -2.68 -33.34 23.28
N GLN A 433 -1.84 -32.91 24.22
CA GLN A 433 -1.58 -33.68 25.45
C GLN A 433 -2.20 -32.94 26.64
N PRO A 434 -2.92 -33.66 27.53
CA PRO A 434 -3.75 -33.03 28.54
C PRO A 434 -2.88 -32.62 29.74
N SER A 435 -2.81 -31.31 29.99
CA SER A 435 -2.47 -30.82 31.33
C SER A 435 -3.41 -29.68 31.68
N ILE A 436 -4.13 -29.90 32.77
CA ILE A 436 -5.17 -29.09 33.38
C ILE A 436 -4.57 -27.76 33.81
N ILE A 437 -4.90 -26.67 33.11
CA ILE A 437 -4.70 -25.29 33.59
C ILE A 437 -5.90 -24.47 33.09
N ASP A 438 -6.53 -23.75 34.03
CA ASP A 438 -7.78 -22.99 33.88
C ASP A 438 -7.93 -22.22 32.57
N GLU A 439 -9.10 -22.41 31.95
CA GLU A 439 -9.59 -21.65 30.81
C GLU A 439 -9.70 -20.15 31.17
N LYS A 440 -8.74 -19.37 30.70
CA LYS A 440 -9.03 -18.00 30.25
C LYS A 440 -9.06 -18.03 28.73
N GLU A 441 -10.22 -17.72 28.17
CA GLU A 441 -10.43 -17.46 26.74
C GLU A 441 -9.33 -16.54 26.22
N VAL A 442 -8.55 -17.03 25.25
CA VAL A 442 -7.67 -16.20 24.44
C VAL A 442 -8.55 -15.61 23.33
N GLU A 443 -8.95 -14.36 23.51
CA GLU A 443 -9.63 -13.57 22.48
C GLU A 443 -8.71 -13.39 21.24
N PRO A 444 -9.28 -13.38 20.01
CA PRO A 444 -8.53 -13.28 18.77
C PRO A 444 -7.80 -11.93 18.66
N ASP A 445 -6.64 -11.92 17.98
CA ASP A 445 -5.81 -10.74 17.67
C ASP A 445 -6.64 -9.44 17.56
N GLN A 446 -6.57 -8.58 18.58
CA GLN A 446 -7.32 -7.32 18.62
C GLN A 446 -6.81 -6.37 17.54
N LYS A 447 -7.69 -6.05 16.59
CA LYS A 447 -7.48 -5.05 15.53
C LYS A 447 -7.33 -3.65 16.17
N LEU A 448 -6.11 -3.10 16.14
CA LEU A 448 -5.82 -1.78 16.68
C LEU A 448 -6.22 -0.67 15.70
N ASN A 449 -6.93 0.34 16.22
CA ASN A 449 -7.33 1.54 15.48
C ASN A 449 -6.21 2.59 15.46
N ILE A 450 -6.14 3.38 14.38
CA ILE A 450 -5.16 4.48 14.23
C ILE A 450 -5.84 5.85 14.22
N ILE A 451 -5.12 6.87 14.65
CA ILE A 451 -5.52 8.28 14.50
C ILE A 451 -4.85 8.84 13.25
N PHE A 452 -5.63 9.42 12.33
CA PHE A 452 -5.08 10.11 11.18
C PHE A 452 -5.03 11.61 11.46
N HIS A 453 -3.85 12.12 11.84
CA HIS A 453 -3.69 13.53 12.21
C HIS A 453 -3.82 14.50 11.03
N PRO A 454 -4.37 15.71 11.25
CA PRO A 454 -4.36 16.75 10.25
C PRO A 454 -2.94 17.23 9.95
N PRO A 455 -2.71 17.87 8.79
CA PRO A 455 -1.45 18.49 8.41
C PRO A 455 -0.77 19.28 9.54
N PRO A 456 0.57 19.36 9.53
CA PRO A 456 1.29 20.23 10.43
C PRO A 456 0.89 21.68 10.13
N GLY A 457 0.37 22.37 11.15
CA GLY A 457 -0.07 23.75 11.05
C GLY A 457 0.98 24.73 11.53
N ARG A 458 0.54 25.96 11.76
CA ARG A 458 1.38 27.00 12.36
C ARG A 458 1.80 26.58 13.77
N GLN A 459 3.06 26.84 14.14
CA GLN A 459 3.49 26.66 15.55
C GLN A 459 2.72 27.65 16.43
N LEU A 460 1.84 27.12 17.28
CA LEU A 460 1.09 27.88 18.27
C LEU A 460 1.77 27.79 19.63
N ASN A 461 1.76 28.89 20.38
CA ASN A 461 2.24 28.93 21.78
C ASN A 461 1.24 28.28 22.76
N GLN A 462 0.14 27.71 22.25
CA GLN A 462 -0.93 27.08 23.01
C GLN A 462 -1.13 25.64 22.50
N PRO A 463 -1.61 24.71 23.35
CA PRO A 463 -1.96 23.36 22.91
C PRO A 463 -3.02 23.41 21.81
N SER A 464 -2.82 22.59 20.76
CA SER A 464 -3.71 22.56 19.59
C SER A 464 -5.12 22.12 19.98
N GLN A 465 -6.13 22.82 19.50
CA GLN A 465 -7.55 22.47 19.61
C GLN A 465 -8.00 21.40 18.60
N CYS A 466 -7.10 20.96 17.72
CA CYS A 466 -7.31 19.93 16.69
C CYS A 466 -7.04 18.49 17.17
N GLU A 467 -7.24 18.21 18.46
CA GLU A 467 -7.15 16.85 19.01
C GLU A 467 -8.25 15.93 18.45
N ASN A 468 -7.97 14.62 18.39
CA ASN A 468 -8.96 13.65 17.97
C ASN A 468 -10.04 13.46 19.07
N LEU A 469 -11.26 13.88 18.77
CA LEU A 469 -12.35 13.91 19.76
C LEU A 469 -12.87 12.51 20.11
N LEU A 470 -12.91 11.58 19.16
CA LEU A 470 -13.31 10.20 19.44
C LEU A 470 -12.29 9.51 20.34
N PHE A 471 -11.01 9.62 20.00
CA PHE A 471 -9.92 9.11 20.82
C PHE A 471 -9.98 9.65 22.25
N ARG A 472 -10.19 10.96 22.41
CA ARG A 472 -10.30 11.58 23.74
C ARG A 472 -11.46 11.01 24.57
N GLU A 473 -12.61 10.77 23.94
CA GLU A 473 -13.76 10.15 24.61
C GLU A 473 -13.49 8.67 24.94
N VAL A 474 -12.77 7.94 24.07
CA VAL A 474 -12.36 6.55 24.31
C VAL A 474 -11.40 6.45 25.48
N MET A 475 -10.40 7.34 25.56
CA MET A 475 -9.47 7.40 26.70
C MET A 475 -10.18 7.75 28.02
N ARG A 476 -11.21 8.61 27.95
CA ARG A 476 -12.07 8.92 29.10
C ARG A 476 -12.89 7.70 29.53
N ALA A 477 -13.49 6.99 28.57
CA ALA A 477 -14.28 5.78 28.83
C ALA A 477 -13.40 4.64 29.39
N ALA A 478 -12.17 4.47 28.90
CA ALA A 478 -11.20 3.52 29.44
C ALA A 478 -10.85 3.81 30.90
N SER A 479 -10.86 5.08 31.30
CA SER A 479 -10.63 5.50 32.70
C SER A 479 -11.85 5.27 33.61
N GLN A 480 -13.04 5.09 33.04
CA GLN A 480 -14.30 4.84 33.76
C GLN A 480 -15.10 3.74 33.03
N PRO A 481 -14.59 2.49 33.05
CA PRO A 481 -15.16 1.42 32.24
C PRO A 481 -16.60 1.12 32.67
N SER A 482 -17.51 1.09 31.69
CA SER A 482 -18.89 0.68 31.93
C SER A 482 -18.96 -0.84 32.13
N SER A 483 -19.99 -1.30 32.84
CA SER A 483 -20.22 -2.74 33.06
C SER A 483 -20.50 -3.54 31.78
N ASP A 484 -20.83 -2.86 30.69
CA ASP A 484 -21.16 -3.47 29.39
C ASP A 484 -20.08 -3.23 28.31
N GLY A 485 -18.93 -2.66 28.68
CA GLY A 485 -17.80 -2.40 27.77
C GLY A 485 -18.07 -1.34 26.69
N ASN A 486 -19.21 -0.65 26.76
CA ASN A 486 -19.66 0.32 25.77
C ASN A 486 -19.62 1.75 26.31
N PHE A 487 -19.37 2.71 25.43
CA PHE A 487 -19.50 4.13 25.73
C PHE A 487 -20.40 4.83 24.71
N THR A 488 -20.89 6.00 25.09
CA THR A 488 -21.75 6.81 24.23
C THR A 488 -20.91 7.94 23.66
N TYR A 489 -20.76 7.97 22.34
CA TYR A 489 -20.07 9.03 21.63
C TYR A 489 -21.05 9.96 20.94
N ARG A 490 -20.82 11.27 21.08
CA ARG A 490 -21.57 12.31 20.38
C ARG A 490 -20.69 12.88 19.28
N PHE A 491 -21.12 12.72 18.04
CA PHE A 491 -20.46 13.33 16.89
C PHE A 491 -20.59 14.87 16.99
N PRO A 492 -19.47 15.61 16.95
CA PRO A 492 -19.51 17.05 16.75
C PRO A 492 -19.94 17.36 15.31
N PRO A 493 -20.65 18.47 15.05
CA PRO A 493 -20.92 18.91 13.69
C PRO A 493 -19.62 19.06 12.90
N THR A 494 -19.60 18.55 11.66
CA THR A 494 -18.37 18.45 10.85
C THR A 494 -17.69 19.80 10.66
N HIS A 495 -18.48 20.83 10.39
CA HIS A 495 -18.00 22.19 10.18
C HIS A 495 -17.34 22.76 11.46
N ASP A 496 -17.88 22.50 12.64
CA ASP A 496 -17.41 23.10 13.90
C ASP A 496 -16.00 22.63 14.29
N TRP A 497 -15.69 21.35 14.06
CA TRP A 497 -14.35 20.84 14.34
C TRP A 497 -13.37 21.14 13.18
N TYR A 498 -13.86 21.21 11.94
CA TYR A 498 -13.01 21.53 10.78
C TYR A 498 -12.63 23.01 10.73
N SER A 499 -13.51 23.93 11.17
CA SER A 499 -13.16 25.36 11.30
C SER A 499 -12.02 25.60 12.27
N ARG A 500 -11.92 24.81 13.36
CA ARG A 500 -10.75 24.86 14.25
C ARG A 500 -9.46 24.45 13.55
N GLN A 501 -9.50 23.46 12.65
CA GLN A 501 -8.34 23.15 11.81
C GLN A 501 -7.98 24.28 10.84
N GLN A 502 -8.98 25.00 10.32
CA GLN A 502 -8.74 26.17 9.47
C GLN A 502 -8.08 27.30 10.26
N GLU A 503 -8.53 27.57 11.48
CA GLU A 503 -7.96 28.59 12.38
C GLU A 503 -6.50 28.30 12.75
N GLU A 504 -6.10 27.02 12.82
CA GLU A 504 -4.73 26.60 13.14
C GLU A 504 -3.82 26.40 11.91
N ASP A 505 -4.27 26.76 10.70
CA ASP A 505 -3.59 26.49 9.43
C ASP A 505 -3.29 24.99 9.20
N ARG A 506 -4.15 24.12 9.73
CA ARG A 506 -4.08 22.65 9.61
C ARG A 506 -5.09 22.07 8.62
N ALA A 507 -5.96 22.89 8.06
CA ALA A 507 -6.95 22.46 7.08
C ALA A 507 -6.33 22.26 5.69
N PHE A 508 -6.98 21.42 4.89
CA PHE A 508 -6.61 21.20 3.50
C PHE A 508 -7.27 22.25 2.61
N SER A 509 -6.47 23.08 1.94
CA SER A 509 -6.98 24.18 1.11
C SER A 509 -7.73 23.71 -0.15
N HIS A 510 -7.52 22.47 -0.59
CA HIS A 510 -8.08 21.92 -1.82
C HIS A 510 -9.38 21.15 -1.62
N ILE A 511 -9.82 20.91 -0.37
CA ILE A 511 -11.10 20.24 -0.09
C ILE A 511 -12.14 21.24 0.43
N TYR A 512 -13.39 21.05 0.00
CA TYR A 512 -14.52 21.83 0.44
C TYR A 512 -15.34 21.03 1.46
N VAL A 513 -15.17 21.36 2.74
CA VAL A 513 -15.91 20.75 3.86
C VAL A 513 -17.06 21.65 4.25
N GLU A 514 -18.29 21.19 4.05
CA GLU A 514 -19.49 21.97 4.37
C GLU A 514 -20.68 21.08 4.72
N SER A 515 -21.73 21.72 5.26
CA SER A 515 -23.02 21.07 5.51
C SER A 515 -23.66 20.52 4.22
N TRP A 516 -24.31 19.36 4.33
CA TRP A 516 -24.94 18.67 3.20
C TRP A 516 -25.85 19.57 2.34
N ASN A 517 -26.67 20.44 2.93
CA ASN A 517 -27.62 21.29 2.20
C ASN A 517 -26.92 22.32 1.29
N LYS A 518 -25.78 22.87 1.72
CA LYS A 518 -24.95 23.75 0.89
C LYS A 518 -24.29 22.99 -0.25
N ILE A 519 -23.84 21.76 0.00
CA ILE A 519 -23.25 20.90 -1.03
C ILE A 519 -24.31 20.45 -2.04
N PHE A 520 -25.52 20.09 -1.60
CA PHE A 520 -26.63 19.73 -2.48
C PHE A 520 -27.00 20.90 -3.40
N SER A 521 -27.08 22.11 -2.83
CA SER A 521 -27.30 23.34 -3.61
C SER A 521 -26.19 23.56 -4.65
N THR A 522 -24.93 23.35 -4.26
CA THR A 522 -23.75 23.52 -5.14
C THR A 522 -23.71 22.50 -6.27
N LEU A 523 -24.10 21.25 -5.97
CA LEU A 523 -24.16 20.14 -6.91
C LEU A 523 -25.49 20.08 -7.68
N GLN A 524 -26.42 21.00 -7.41
CA GLN A 524 -27.76 21.05 -7.99
C GLN A 524 -28.54 19.74 -7.82
N ILE A 525 -28.32 19.07 -6.68
CA ILE A 525 -29.07 17.87 -6.31
C ILE A 525 -30.48 18.33 -5.98
N LYS A 526 -31.46 17.87 -6.76
CA LYS A 526 -32.87 18.13 -6.46
C LYS A 526 -33.18 17.44 -5.14
N GLU A 527 -33.44 18.21 -4.10
CA GLU A 527 -34.07 17.68 -2.89
C GLU A 527 -35.35 16.97 -3.34
N GLY A 528 -35.50 15.70 -2.94
CA GLY A 528 -36.76 15.00 -3.13
C GLY A 528 -37.83 15.84 -2.45
N ARG A 529 -38.74 16.46 -3.21
CA ARG A 529 -39.93 17.08 -2.63
C ARG A 529 -40.60 16.00 -1.81
N HIS A 530 -40.71 16.23 -0.51
CA HIS A 530 -41.77 15.64 0.28
C HIS A 530 -43.08 16.19 -0.29
N ASP A 531 -43.63 15.49 -1.28
CA ASP A 531 -45.06 15.60 -1.56
C ASP A 531 -45.75 14.94 -0.36
N GLU A 532 -46.14 15.77 0.60
CA GLU A 532 -47.23 15.45 1.52
C GLU A 532 -48.48 15.20 0.68
N SER A 533 -48.89 13.93 0.60
CA SER A 533 -50.26 13.53 0.28
C SER A 533 -50.66 12.32 1.09
#